data_AF-A0A0N4ZNL8-F1
#
_entry.id   AF-A0A0N4ZNL8-F1
#
_cell.length_a   1.000
_cell.length_b   1.000
_cell.length_c   1.000
_cell.angle_alpha   90.00
_cell.angle_beta   90.00
_cell.angle_gamma   90.00
#
_symmetry.space_group_name_H-M   'P 1'
#
loop_
_entity.id
_entity.type
_entity.pdbx_description
1 polymer ?
#
loop_
_entity_poly.entity_id
_entity_poly.type
_entity_poly.pdbx_seq_one_letter_code
_entity_poly.pdbx_strand_id
1 'polypeptide(L)'
;MTAPTERFHVLAQLEHLHSKFVGTGHADSTRWEWLTNQHRDTLSSIIGHQDHLSYVAVAQNKTKARVKFELLKKMIQPCGPPPEKTPLDDL
;
A
#
# COMPACT_ATOMS: atom_id res chain seq x y z
N MET A 1 -19.91 0.24 -29.35
CA MET A 1 -20.20 -0.77 -28.31
C MET A 1 -19.17 -1.87 -28.46
N THR A 2 -18.19 -1.96 -27.56
CA THR A 2 -17.10 -2.95 -27.64
C THR A 2 -17.61 -4.35 -27.29
N ALA A 3 -17.15 -5.37 -28.01
CA ALA A 3 -17.60 -6.75 -27.87
C ALA A 3 -17.31 -7.30 -26.46
N PRO A 4 -18.12 -8.24 -25.94
CA PRO A 4 -17.95 -8.80 -24.59
C PRO A 4 -16.56 -9.41 -24.34
N THR A 5 -15.94 -9.99 -25.37
CA THR A 5 -14.61 -10.60 -25.34
C THR A 5 -13.49 -9.60 -25.02
N GLU A 6 -13.58 -8.37 -25.51
CA GLU A 6 -12.60 -7.31 -25.24
C GLU A 6 -12.58 -6.92 -23.75
N ARG A 7 -13.75 -6.92 -23.09
CA ARG A 7 -13.85 -6.59 -21.65
C ARG A 7 -13.17 -7.63 -20.76
N PHE A 8 -13.36 -8.93 -21.07
CA PHE A 8 -12.69 -10.00 -20.32
C PHE A 8 -11.17 -9.95 -20.48
N HIS A 9 -10.68 -9.55 -21.66
CA HIS A 9 -9.25 -9.38 -21.89
C HIS A 9 -8.66 -8.25 -21.04
N VAL A 10 -9.36 -7.12 -20.92
CA VAL A 10 -8.93 -5.98 -20.11
C VAL A 10 -8.89 -6.33 -18.61
N LEU A 11 -9.88 -7.06 -18.09
CA LEU A 11 -9.89 -7.49 -16.69
C LEU A 11 -8.73 -8.44 -16.37
N ALA A 12 -8.44 -9.41 -17.24
CA ALA A 12 -7.31 -10.31 -17.08
C ALA A 12 -5.95 -9.57 -17.08
N GLN A 13 -5.82 -8.52 -17.89
CA GLN A 13 -4.62 -7.67 -17.90
C GLN A 13 -4.47 -6.87 -16.60
N LEU A 14 -5.57 -6.38 -16.03
CA LEU A 14 -5.57 -5.63 -14.79
C LEU A 14 -5.24 -6.53 -13.58
N GLU A 15 -5.83 -7.72 -13.51
CA GLU A 15 -5.49 -8.72 -12.49
C GLU A 15 -4.02 -9.14 -12.56
N HIS A 16 -3.49 -9.33 -13.77
CA HIS A 16 -2.07 -9.59 -13.98
C HIS A 16 -1.19 -8.46 -13.44
N LEU A 17 -1.57 -7.20 -13.66
CA LEU A 17 -0.83 -6.04 -13.18
C LEU A 17 -0.86 -5.97 -11.64
N HIS A 18 -2.02 -6.19 -11.03
CA HIS A 18 -2.18 -6.26 -9.58
C HIS A 18 -1.34 -7.36 -8.94
N SER A 19 -1.18 -8.51 -9.62
CA SER A 19 -0.34 -9.62 -9.12
C SER A 19 1.15 -9.28 -9.07
N LYS A 20 1.63 -8.44 -10.00
CA LYS A 20 3.05 -8.06 -10.13
C LYS A 20 3.41 -6.84 -9.31
N PHE A 21 2.52 -5.85 -9.31
CA PHE A 21 2.77 -4.54 -8.73
C PHE A 21 1.73 -4.27 -7.64
N VAL A 22 2.09 -4.69 -6.42
CA VAL A 22 1.30 -4.40 -5.22
C VAL A 22 1.13 -2.89 -5.09
N GLY A 23 -0.10 -2.43 -4.87
CA GLY A 23 -0.42 -1.01 -4.78
C GLY A 23 -0.96 -0.37 -6.05
N THR A 24 -1.02 -1.12 -7.17
CA THR A 24 -1.72 -0.67 -8.38
C THR A 24 -3.20 -0.41 -8.05
N GLY A 25 -3.69 0.79 -8.36
CA GLY A 25 -5.08 1.19 -8.12
C GLY A 25 -6.00 0.89 -9.30
N HIS A 26 -7.30 0.87 -9.00
CA HIS A 26 -8.40 0.79 -9.97
C HIS A 26 -9.47 1.84 -9.62
N ALA A 27 -10.48 1.98 -10.48
CA ALA A 27 -11.53 3.00 -10.31
C ALA A 27 -12.28 2.88 -8.97
N ASP A 28 -12.45 1.66 -8.48
CA ASP A 28 -13.17 1.36 -7.24
C ASP A 28 -12.25 1.25 -6.01
N SER A 29 -10.97 1.65 -6.13
CA SER A 29 -10.05 1.62 -4.98
C SER A 29 -10.51 2.57 -3.89
N THR A 30 -10.67 2.04 -2.69
CA THR A 30 -11.12 2.83 -1.55
C THR A 30 -10.02 3.79 -1.10
N ARG A 31 -10.44 4.90 -0.46
CA ARG A 31 -9.50 5.83 0.17
C ARG A 31 -8.55 5.12 1.16
N TRP A 32 -9.08 4.13 1.89
CA TRP A 32 -8.30 3.39 2.88
C TRP A 32 -7.21 2.53 2.22
N GLU A 33 -7.52 1.82 1.14
CA GLU A 33 -6.54 1.02 0.39
C GLU A 33 -5.43 1.90 -0.18
N TRP A 34 -5.81 3.02 -0.81
CA TRP A 34 -4.86 3.97 -1.39
C TRP A 34 -3.91 4.55 -0.34
N LEU A 35 -4.43 5.04 0.79
CA LEU A 35 -3.61 5.59 1.87
C LEU A 35 -2.73 4.53 2.52
N THR A 36 -3.23 3.31 2.69
CA THR A 36 -2.47 2.20 3.27
C THR A 36 -1.26 1.86 2.40
N ASN A 37 -1.43 1.82 1.08
CA ASN A 37 -0.34 1.60 0.14
C ASN A 37 0.69 2.74 0.20
N GLN A 38 0.27 4.00 0.17
CA GLN A 38 1.20 5.14 0.30
C GLN A 38 2.03 5.11 1.59
N HIS A 39 1.41 4.76 2.72
CA HIS A 39 2.15 4.66 3.98
C HIS A 39 3.14 3.51 3.95
N ARG A 40 2.79 2.37 3.38
CA ARG A 40 3.72 1.23 3.22
C ARG A 40 4.88 1.61 2.30
N ASP A 41 4.64 2.30 1.19
CA ASP A 41 5.69 2.76 0.28
C ASP A 41 6.63 3.76 0.93
N THR A 42 6.08 4.67 1.73
CA THR A 42 6.87 5.65 2.51
C THR A 42 7.74 4.93 3.55
N LEU A 43 7.17 4.00 4.32
CA LEU A 43 7.90 3.23 5.32
C LEU A 43 9.01 2.38 4.66
N SER A 44 8.70 1.73 3.54
CA SER A 44 9.66 0.97 2.74
C SER A 44 10.81 1.85 2.25
N SER A 45 10.49 3.05 1.75
CA SER A 45 11.48 4.03 1.29
C SER A 45 12.40 4.48 2.42
N ILE A 46 11.86 4.76 3.61
CA ILE A 46 12.66 5.13 4.78
C ILE A 46 13.60 3.99 5.20
N ILE A 47 13.14 2.74 5.14
CA ILE A 47 13.95 1.56 5.48
C ILE A 47 15.04 1.29 4.44
N GLY A 48 14.74 1.49 3.15
CA GLY A 48 15.65 1.24 2.04
C GLY A 48 16.79 2.27 1.93
N HIS A 49 16.49 3.55 2.16
CA HIS A 49 17.48 4.62 2.08
C HIS A 49 18.19 4.83 3.42
N GLN A 50 19.51 4.61 3.45
CA GLN A 50 20.30 4.68 4.68
C GLN A 50 20.30 6.08 5.31
N ASP A 51 20.25 7.14 4.50
CA ASP A 51 20.23 8.52 4.98
C ASP A 51 18.93 8.83 5.73
N HIS A 52 17.79 8.41 5.17
CA HIS A 52 16.49 8.54 5.80
C HIS A 52 16.40 7.73 7.10
N LEU A 53 16.82 6.46 7.08
CA LEU A 53 16.83 5.63 8.28
C LEU A 53 17.72 6.24 9.37
N SER A 54 18.88 6.78 9.00
CA SER A 54 19.82 7.42 9.93
C SER A 54 19.22 8.70 10.51
N TYR A 55 18.60 9.53 9.68
CA TYR A 55 17.91 10.75 10.12
C TYR A 55 16.84 10.44 11.16
N VAL A 56 15.97 9.46 10.89
CA VAL A 56 14.91 9.05 11.82
C VAL A 56 15.50 8.44 13.10
N ALA A 57 16.58 7.65 13.00
CA ALA A 57 17.26 7.06 14.16
C ALA A 57 17.86 8.11 15.09
N VAL A 58 18.51 9.14 14.54
CA VAL A 58 19.04 10.26 15.33
C VAL A 58 17.91 11.06 15.95
N ALA A 59 16.88 11.41 15.18
CA ALA A 59 15.74 12.20 15.68
C ALA A 59 14.99 11.51 16.83
N GLN A 60 14.89 10.17 16.82
CA GLN A 60 14.23 9.41 17.87
C GLN A 60 15.17 8.94 18.98
N ASN A 61 16.47 9.22 18.89
CA ASN A 61 17.51 8.72 19.79
C ASN A 61 17.43 7.19 20.00
N LYS A 62 17.35 6.44 18.89
CA LYS A 62 17.29 4.97 18.88
C LYS A 62 18.33 4.39 17.93
N THR A 63 18.71 3.14 18.13
CA THR A 63 19.58 2.44 17.18
C THR A 63 18.86 2.26 15.84
N LYS A 64 19.61 2.28 14.73
CA LYS A 64 19.05 2.06 13.38
C LYS A 64 18.26 0.75 13.29
N ALA A 65 18.77 -0.31 13.93
CA ALA A 65 18.11 -1.62 13.99
C ALA A 65 16.75 -1.54 14.70
N ARG A 66 16.65 -0.80 15.82
CA ARG A 66 15.41 -0.63 16.56
C ARG A 66 14.37 0.14 15.74
N VAL A 67 14.79 1.24 15.11
CA VAL A 67 13.90 2.02 14.23
C VAL A 67 13.42 1.19 13.06
N LYS A 68 14.31 0.43 12.40
CA LYS A 68 13.92 -0.47 11.30
C LYS A 68 12.87 -1.49 11.74
N PHE A 69 13.04 -2.10 12.92
CA PHE A 69 12.05 -3.02 13.49
C PHE A 69 10.70 -2.35 13.75
N GLU A 70 10.70 -1.15 14.33
CA GLU A 70 9.48 -0.40 14.62
C GLU A 70 8.75 0.04 13.33
N LEU A 71 9.49 0.47 12.31
CA LEU A 71 8.91 0.83 11.01
C LEU A 71 8.31 -0.39 10.31
N LEU A 72 8.99 -1.55 10.32
CA LEU A 72 8.44 -2.81 9.78
C LEU A 72 7.14 -3.21 10.50
N LYS A 73 7.10 -3.09 11.83
CA LYS A 73 5.89 -3.39 12.60
C LYS A 73 4.71 -2.48 12.22
N LYS A 74 4.98 -1.21 11.91
CA LYS A 74 3.97 -0.23 11.47
C LYS A 74 3.39 -0.56 10.09
N MET A 75 4.07 -1.35 9.25
CA MET A 75 3.58 -1.67 7.89
C MET A 75 2.35 -2.57 7.88
N ILE A 76 2.09 -3.31 8.97
CA ILE A 76 0.93 -4.21 9.07
C ILE A 76 -0.37 -3.41 8.88
N GLN A 77 -0.52 -2.32 9.65
CA GLN A 77 -1.74 -1.54 9.67
C GLN A 77 -1.43 -0.06 9.96
N PRO A 78 -0.86 0.68 8.98
CA PRO A 78 -0.43 2.06 9.19
C PRO A 78 -1.62 3.03 9.34
N CYS A 79 -2.76 2.72 8.75
CA CYS A 79 -3.94 3.59 8.71
C CYS A 79 -5.10 3.08 9.60
N GLY A 80 -4.84 2.15 10.51
CA GLY A 80 -5.88 1.53 11.34
C GLY A 80 -6.74 0.49 10.58
N PRO A 81 -7.80 -0.05 11.22
CA PRO A 81 -8.71 -1.00 10.58
C PRO A 81 -9.38 -0.41 9.35
N PRO A 82 -9.65 -1.25 8.34
CA PRO A 82 -10.45 -0.82 7.19
C PRO A 82 -11.83 -0.37 7.68
N PRO A 83 -12.45 0.60 6.98
CA PRO A 83 -13.82 1.02 7.27
C PRO A 83 -14.78 -0.17 7.15
N GLU A 84 -15.85 -0.15 7.93
CA GLU A 84 -16.92 -1.14 7.80
C GLU A 84 -17.51 -1.04 6.39
N LYS A 85 -17.67 -2.18 5.72
CA LYS A 85 -18.30 -2.24 4.41
C LYS A 85 -19.76 -1.83 4.57
N THR A 86 -20.18 -0.84 3.80
CA THR A 86 -21.59 -0.49 3.75
C THR A 86 -22.30 -1.46 2.79
N PRO A 87 -23.60 -1.74 2.98
CA PRO A 87 -24.37 -2.57 2.04
C PRO A 87 -24.38 -2.04 0.60
N LEU A 88 -23.98 -0.77 0.40
CA LEU A 88 -23.86 -0.13 -0.90
C LEU A 88 -22.57 -0.52 -1.64
N ASP A 89 -21.54 -0.98 -0.94
CA ASP A 89 -20.27 -1.40 -1.54
C ASP A 89 -20.33 -2.79 -2.19
N ASP A 90 -21.40 -3.55 -1.92
CA ASP A 90 -21.65 -4.90 -2.46
C ASP A 90 -22.69 -4.91 -3.61
N LEU A 91 -23.23 -3.74 -4.01
CA LEU A 91 -24.19 -3.55 -5.11
C LEU A 91 -23.50 -3.23 -6.44
#